data_AF-A0A537ZLB3-F1
#
_entry.id   AF-A0A537ZLB3-F1
#
_cell.length_a   1.000
_cell.length_b   1.000
_cell.length_c   1.000
_cell.angle_alpha   90.00
_cell.angle_beta   90.00
_cell.angle_gamma   90.00
#
_symmetry.space_group_name_H-M   'P 1'
#
loop_
_entity.id
_entity.type
_entity.pdbx_description
1 polymer ?
#
loop_
_entity_poly.entity_id
_entity_poly.type
_entity_poly.pdbx_seq_one_letter_code
_entity_poly.pdbx_strand_id
1 'polypeptide(L)'
;MDRLIRRLGGAMLALFVLLLAQVTYIQVVASQRLADNPANATRQLIAEYRVDRGKIVAADGRTELALSRKSPGELKYQRHYPQGSLYADLTGYYSIIFGRSELEQSYNSYLSGDAPELIPQTLIDQVLGRPKRGATVVTTIDPAIQRAAAQALGNLPGGVVAIDPHTGDVKAIVANPSYDPNELASQDPKQVRAAWDRLTSDPDKPLLSRAIDELYPPGSTFKLVTAAAALENGFGPGSTWPNPPVLDLPQTTATLENFGGEHCLGGASQLTLA
;
A
#
# COMPACT_ATOMS: atom_id res chain seq x y z
N MET A 1 -64.71 18.39 -22.78
CA MET A 1 -63.62 17.54 -22.26
C MET A 1 -63.47 17.84 -20.77
N ASP A 2 -63.86 16.88 -19.94
CA ASP A 2 -64.35 17.12 -18.58
C ASP A 2 -63.30 17.65 -17.59
N ARG A 3 -63.75 18.60 -16.75
CA ARG A 3 -63.00 19.15 -15.60
C ARG A 3 -62.47 18.03 -14.68
N LEU A 4 -63.19 16.91 -14.63
CA LEU A 4 -62.82 15.68 -13.93
C LEU A 4 -61.59 14.99 -14.55
N ILE A 5 -61.52 14.89 -15.88
CA ILE A 5 -60.38 14.28 -16.60
C ILE A 5 -59.10 15.12 -16.37
N ARG A 6 -59.20 16.46 -16.40
CA ARG A 6 -58.07 17.35 -16.09
C ARG A 6 -57.58 17.24 -14.64
N ARG A 7 -58.49 17.07 -13.68
CA ARG A 7 -58.13 16.87 -12.26
C ARG A 7 -57.47 15.52 -12.03
N LEU A 8 -58.00 14.46 -12.65
CA LEU A 8 -57.42 13.12 -12.58
C LEU A 8 -56.03 13.08 -13.21
N GLY A 9 -55.88 13.67 -14.41
CA GLY A 9 -54.58 13.78 -15.08
C GLY A 9 -53.55 14.58 -14.28
N GLY A 10 -53.98 15.69 -13.66
CA GLY A 10 -53.13 16.47 -12.76
C GLY A 10 -52.70 15.69 -11.51
N ALA A 11 -53.61 14.92 -10.91
CA ALA A 11 -53.29 14.06 -9.77
C ALA A 11 -52.32 12.93 -10.14
N MET A 12 -52.51 12.28 -11.29
CA MET A 12 -51.59 11.26 -11.79
C MET A 12 -50.20 11.83 -12.10
N LEU A 13 -50.13 13.02 -12.72
CA LEU A 13 -48.87 13.70 -13.00
C LEU A 13 -48.12 14.03 -11.70
N ALA A 14 -48.83 14.53 -10.69
CA ALA A 14 -48.24 14.83 -9.38
C ALA A 14 -47.67 13.56 -8.71
N LEU A 15 -48.39 12.43 -8.78
CA LEU A 15 -47.90 11.14 -8.28
C LEU A 15 -46.66 10.66 -9.04
N PHE A 16 -46.62 10.83 -10.37
CA PHE A 16 -45.43 10.50 -11.17
C PHE A 16 -44.23 11.36 -10.79
N VAL A 17 -44.41 12.67 -10.61
CA VAL A 17 -43.34 13.58 -10.18
C VAL A 17 -42.84 13.21 -8.79
N LEU A 18 -43.73 12.88 -7.85
CA LEU A 18 -43.35 12.42 -6.51
C LEU A 18 -42.56 11.11 -6.57
N LEU A 19 -42.98 10.16 -7.41
CA LEU A 19 -42.28 8.89 -7.58
C LEU A 19 -40.90 9.10 -8.20
N LEU A 20 -40.77 9.99 -9.19
CA LEU A 20 -39.51 10.30 -9.86
C LEU A 20 -38.55 11.05 -8.94
N ALA A 21 -39.06 11.96 -8.11
CA ALA A 21 -38.30 12.62 -7.05
C ALA A 21 -37.79 11.60 -6.02
N GLN A 22 -38.65 10.65 -5.61
CA GLN A 22 -38.26 9.58 -4.67
C GLN A 22 -37.19 8.66 -5.26
N VAL A 23 -37.32 8.27 -6.53
CA VAL A 23 -36.30 7.45 -7.23
C VAL A 23 -34.98 8.21 -7.33
N THR A 24 -35.02 9.50 -7.68
CA THR A 24 -33.82 10.35 -7.76
C THR A 24 -33.15 10.48 -6.39
N TYR A 25 -33.93 10.68 -5.33
CA TYR A 25 -33.40 10.71 -3.97
C TYR A 25 -32.70 9.39 -3.61
N ILE A 26 -33.31 8.25 -3.93
CA ILE A 26 -32.71 6.92 -3.66
C ILE A 26 -31.43 6.70 -4.49
N GLN A 27 -31.45 7.03 -5.78
CA GLN A 27 -30.34 6.75 -6.70
C GLN A 27 -29.17 7.73 -6.61
N VAL A 28 -29.41 8.98 -6.21
CA VAL A 28 -28.37 10.02 -6.21
C VAL A 28 -27.95 10.40 -4.80
N VAL A 29 -28.91 10.65 -3.90
CA VAL A 29 -28.63 11.18 -2.56
C VAL A 29 -28.40 10.07 -1.53
N ALA A 30 -29.22 9.03 -1.57
CA ALA A 30 -29.15 7.92 -0.61
C ALA A 30 -28.30 6.74 -1.10
N SER A 31 -27.78 6.77 -2.33
CA SER A 31 -27.14 5.60 -2.96
C SER A 31 -25.89 5.14 -2.21
N GLN A 32 -25.00 6.06 -1.82
CA GLN A 32 -23.82 5.73 -1.02
C GLN A 32 -24.22 5.13 0.33
N ARG A 33 -25.14 5.79 1.07
CA ARG A 33 -25.64 5.29 2.36
C ARG A 33 -26.28 3.90 2.29
N LEU A 34 -26.99 3.62 1.20
CA LEU A 34 -27.61 2.32 0.96
C LEU A 34 -26.56 1.27 0.58
N ALA A 35 -25.57 1.64 -0.24
CA ALA A 35 -24.46 0.77 -0.57
C ALA A 35 -23.67 0.40 0.70
N ASP A 36 -23.26 1.40 1.48
CA ASP A 36 -22.41 1.26 2.68
C ASP A 36 -23.16 0.67 3.90
N ASN A 37 -24.43 0.29 3.73
CA ASN A 37 -25.19 -0.36 4.78
C ASN A 37 -24.60 -1.76 5.05
N PRO A 38 -24.26 -2.11 6.30
CA PRO A 38 -23.74 -3.44 6.66
C PRO A 38 -24.63 -4.61 6.18
N ALA A 39 -25.94 -4.42 6.05
CA ALA A 39 -26.85 -5.43 5.52
C ALA A 39 -26.60 -5.77 4.03
N ASN A 40 -25.91 -4.90 3.28
CA ASN A 40 -25.51 -5.11 1.89
C ASN A 40 -24.07 -5.64 1.74
N ALA A 41 -23.31 -5.81 2.84
CA ALA A 41 -21.90 -6.20 2.80
C ALA A 41 -21.67 -7.48 1.98
N THR A 42 -22.53 -8.49 2.12
CA THR A 42 -22.43 -9.75 1.34
C THR A 42 -22.58 -9.50 -0.16
N ARG A 43 -23.50 -8.63 -0.58
CA ARG A 43 -23.70 -8.30 -2.01
C ARG A 43 -22.54 -7.51 -2.57
N GLN A 44 -22.01 -6.57 -1.80
CA GLN A 44 -20.82 -5.80 -2.19
C GLN A 44 -19.62 -6.73 -2.36
N LEU A 45 -19.38 -7.62 -1.40
CA LEU A 45 -18.31 -8.61 -1.45
C LEU A 45 -18.44 -9.51 -2.69
N ILE A 46 -19.63 -10.05 -2.96
CA ILE A 46 -19.87 -10.87 -4.16
C ILE A 46 -19.65 -10.05 -5.44
N ALA A 47 -20.12 -8.80 -5.50
CA ALA A 47 -19.92 -7.94 -6.67
C ALA A 47 -18.44 -7.68 -6.93
N GLU A 48 -17.67 -7.47 -5.87
CA GLU A 48 -16.24 -7.20 -5.92
C GLU A 48 -15.43 -8.40 -6.44
N TYR A 49 -15.70 -9.60 -5.90
CA TYR A 49 -15.04 -10.84 -6.32
C TYR A 49 -15.61 -11.43 -7.63
N ARG A 50 -16.59 -10.76 -8.25
CA ARG A 50 -17.02 -11.02 -9.64
C ARG A 50 -16.22 -10.25 -10.67
N VAL A 51 -15.46 -9.24 -10.26
CA VAL A 51 -14.56 -8.48 -11.13
C VAL A 51 -13.26 -9.26 -11.32
N ASP A 52 -12.81 -9.36 -12.56
CA ASP A 52 -11.46 -9.84 -12.86
C ASP A 52 -10.46 -8.75 -12.46
N ARG A 53 -10.08 -8.75 -11.17
CA ARG A 53 -9.24 -7.70 -10.59
C ARG A 53 -7.90 -7.65 -11.31
N GLY A 54 -7.47 -6.44 -11.67
CA GLY A 54 -6.30 -6.17 -12.49
C GLY A 54 -4.99 -6.73 -11.90
N LYS A 55 -4.01 -6.99 -12.76
CA LYS A 55 -2.71 -7.52 -12.34
C LYS A 55 -1.85 -6.42 -11.71
N ILE A 56 -0.97 -6.81 -10.80
CA ILE A 56 0.19 -6.01 -10.41
C ILE A 56 1.41 -6.70 -10.99
N VAL A 57 2.18 -5.98 -11.81
CA VAL A 57 3.36 -6.50 -12.50
C VAL A 57 4.58 -5.64 -12.21
N ALA A 58 5.77 -6.23 -12.27
CA ALA A 58 7.03 -5.53 -12.10
C ALA A 58 7.36 -4.63 -13.31
N ALA A 59 8.47 -3.89 -13.25
CA ALA A 59 8.90 -2.95 -14.28
C ALA A 59 9.16 -3.60 -15.65
N ASP A 60 9.46 -4.90 -15.68
CA ASP A 60 9.64 -5.67 -16.91
C ASP A 60 8.31 -5.94 -17.67
N GLY A 61 7.18 -5.61 -17.07
CA GLY A 61 5.82 -5.84 -17.59
C GLY A 61 5.42 -7.31 -17.71
N ARG A 62 6.23 -8.24 -17.19
CA ARG A 62 6.05 -9.70 -17.35
C ARG A 62 6.00 -10.43 -16.01
N THR A 63 6.79 -10.00 -15.03
CA THR A 63 6.83 -10.61 -13.71
C THR A 63 5.56 -10.24 -12.96
N GLU A 64 4.67 -11.22 -12.78
CA GLU A 64 3.40 -11.05 -12.10
C GLU A 64 3.58 -11.12 -10.57
N LEU A 65 3.25 -10.03 -9.89
CA LEU A 65 3.35 -9.91 -8.43
C LEU A 65 2.01 -10.31 -7.78
N ALA A 66 0.90 -9.90 -8.39
CA ALA A 66 -0.45 -10.29 -8.00
C ALA A 66 -1.37 -10.39 -9.22
N LEU A 67 -2.23 -11.41 -9.24
CA LEU A 67 -3.26 -11.59 -10.27
C LEU A 67 -4.49 -12.28 -9.72
N SER A 68 -5.58 -12.24 -10.48
CA SER A 68 -6.80 -12.97 -10.17
C SER A 68 -6.88 -14.29 -10.93
N ARG A 69 -7.25 -15.36 -10.25
CA ARG A 69 -7.57 -16.67 -10.85
C ARG A 69 -9.04 -16.97 -10.69
N LYS A 70 -9.63 -17.62 -11.68
CA LYS A 70 -11.03 -18.08 -11.57
C LYS A 70 -11.13 -19.13 -10.46
N SER A 71 -12.12 -18.99 -9.60
CA SER A 71 -12.44 -19.92 -8.53
C SER A 71 -13.83 -20.52 -8.74
N PRO A 72 -14.07 -21.80 -8.39
CA PRO A 72 -15.41 -22.35 -8.33
C PRO A 72 -16.20 -21.72 -7.16
N GLY A 73 -17.43 -21.27 -7.41
CA GLY A 73 -18.32 -20.72 -6.37
C GLY A 73 -18.93 -19.36 -6.73
N GLU A 74 -19.54 -18.71 -5.72
CA GLU A 74 -20.15 -17.38 -5.89
C GLU A 74 -19.10 -16.28 -6.07
N LEU A 75 -17.95 -16.41 -5.39
CA LEU A 75 -16.79 -15.55 -5.54
C LEU A 75 -15.97 -16.00 -6.75
N LYS A 76 -16.32 -15.48 -7.94
CA LYS A 76 -15.79 -15.97 -9.23
C LYS A 76 -14.29 -15.87 -9.39
N TYR A 77 -13.64 -14.92 -8.72
CA TYR A 77 -12.20 -14.70 -8.78
C TYR A 77 -11.58 -14.77 -7.40
N GLN A 78 -10.46 -15.45 -7.27
CA GLN A 78 -9.61 -15.46 -6.09
C GLN A 78 -8.31 -14.73 -6.42
N ARG A 79 -7.82 -13.91 -5.50
CA ARG A 79 -6.53 -13.24 -5.65
C ARG A 79 -5.39 -14.23 -5.39
N HIS A 80 -4.32 -14.12 -6.17
CA HIS A 80 -3.16 -14.99 -6.09
C HIS A 80 -1.87 -14.20 -6.26
N TYR A 81 -0.88 -14.54 -5.43
CA TYR A 81 0.43 -13.90 -5.37
C TYR A 81 1.49 -14.95 -5.73
N PRO A 82 1.92 -15.05 -7.00
CA PRO A 82 2.76 -16.16 -7.47
C PRO A 82 4.11 -16.27 -6.76
N GLN A 83 4.62 -15.16 -6.27
CA GLN A 83 5.93 -15.04 -5.63
C GLN A 83 5.82 -14.92 -4.09
N GLY A 84 4.61 -15.05 -3.53
CA GLY A 84 4.34 -15.07 -2.10
C GLY A 84 4.99 -13.90 -1.34
N SER A 85 5.78 -14.24 -0.32
CA SER A 85 6.43 -13.28 0.58
C SER A 85 7.44 -12.35 -0.08
N LEU A 86 8.03 -12.72 -1.22
CA LEU A 86 9.07 -11.92 -1.88
C LEU A 86 8.60 -10.49 -2.25
N TYR A 87 7.30 -10.30 -2.46
CA TYR A 87 6.71 -9.01 -2.81
C TYR A 87 5.58 -8.61 -1.87
N ALA A 88 5.40 -9.28 -0.73
CA ALA A 88 4.28 -9.03 0.18
C ALA A 88 4.29 -7.61 0.76
N ASP A 89 5.48 -7.06 1.04
CA ASP A 89 5.67 -5.69 1.52
C ASP A 89 5.31 -4.62 0.48
N LEU A 90 5.16 -5.03 -0.79
CA LEU A 90 4.79 -4.17 -1.89
C LEU A 90 3.32 -4.38 -2.28
N THR A 91 2.94 -5.63 -2.56
CA THR A 91 1.57 -5.92 -2.99
C THR A 91 0.59 -5.72 -1.84
N GLY A 92 1.01 -6.02 -0.61
CA GLY A 92 0.11 -6.22 0.50
C GLY A 92 -0.75 -7.46 0.28
N TYR A 93 -1.94 -7.46 0.87
CA TYR A 93 -2.94 -8.49 0.68
C TYR A 93 -4.26 -7.92 0.17
N TYR A 94 -5.13 -8.82 -0.29
CA TYR A 94 -6.52 -8.54 -0.62
C TYR A 94 -7.35 -9.72 -0.12
N SER A 95 -8.18 -9.44 0.88
CA SER A 95 -8.85 -10.41 1.74
C SER A 95 -10.36 -10.16 1.77
N ILE A 96 -11.13 -11.25 1.84
CA ILE A 96 -12.59 -11.18 1.96
C ILE A 96 -13.07 -10.65 3.31
N ILE A 97 -12.24 -10.72 4.36
CA ILE A 97 -12.61 -10.36 5.74
C ILE A 97 -11.88 -9.10 6.20
N PHE A 98 -10.56 -9.08 6.07
CA PHE A 98 -9.68 -8.02 6.58
C PHE A 98 -9.34 -6.90 5.58
N GLY A 99 -10.07 -6.81 4.46
CA GLY A 99 -9.87 -5.72 3.49
C GLY A 99 -8.60 -5.90 2.65
N ARG A 100 -7.82 -4.82 2.49
CA ARG A 100 -6.62 -4.78 1.65
C ARG A 100 -5.54 -3.89 2.27
N SER A 101 -4.29 -4.04 1.83
CA SER A 101 -3.14 -3.23 2.24
C SER A 101 -2.26 -2.82 1.04
N GLU A 102 -1.24 -1.99 1.29
CA GLU A 102 -0.22 -1.54 0.32
C GLU A 102 -0.74 -1.17 -1.08
N LEU A 103 -0.15 -1.70 -2.15
CA LEU A 103 -0.57 -1.42 -3.52
C LEU A 103 -1.99 -1.90 -3.80
N GLU A 104 -2.44 -3.01 -3.20
CA GLU A 104 -3.81 -3.49 -3.34
C GLU A 104 -4.81 -2.44 -2.84
N GLN A 105 -4.49 -1.75 -1.74
CA GLN A 105 -5.30 -0.66 -1.19
C GLN A 105 -5.14 0.63 -2.00
N SER A 106 -3.90 1.06 -2.25
CA SER A 106 -3.58 2.36 -2.86
C SER A 106 -4.07 2.47 -4.31
N TYR A 107 -4.00 1.37 -5.07
CA TYR A 107 -4.45 1.31 -6.46
C TYR A 107 -5.79 0.60 -6.62
N ASN A 108 -6.59 0.51 -5.56
CA ASN A 108 -7.82 -0.27 -5.57
C ASN A 108 -8.77 0.12 -6.70
N SER A 109 -8.99 1.42 -6.94
CA SER A 109 -9.91 1.90 -7.99
C SER A 109 -9.49 1.43 -9.40
N TYR A 110 -8.20 1.43 -9.70
CA TYR A 110 -7.68 0.90 -10.96
C TYR A 110 -7.82 -0.62 -11.02
N LEU A 111 -7.41 -1.30 -9.95
CA LEU A 111 -7.45 -2.75 -9.86
C LEU A 111 -8.88 -3.31 -9.88
N SER A 112 -9.88 -2.58 -9.38
CA SER A 112 -11.31 -2.96 -9.40
C SER A 112 -12.05 -2.45 -10.66
N GLY A 113 -11.39 -1.65 -11.49
CA GLY A 113 -12.01 -1.03 -12.67
C GLY A 113 -13.04 0.05 -12.34
N ASP A 114 -12.94 0.69 -11.18
CA ASP A 114 -13.80 1.80 -10.75
C ASP A 114 -13.14 3.18 -10.91
N ALA A 115 -11.88 3.22 -11.37
CA ALA A 115 -11.20 4.47 -11.64
C ALA A 115 -12.01 5.32 -12.65
N PRO A 116 -12.17 6.65 -12.43
CA PRO A 116 -12.95 7.53 -13.30
C PRO A 116 -12.59 7.43 -14.78
N GLU A 117 -11.31 7.22 -15.08
CA GLU A 117 -10.74 7.09 -16.42
C GLU A 117 -11.21 5.81 -17.13
N LEU A 118 -11.62 4.79 -16.37
CA LEU A 118 -12.11 3.50 -16.87
C LEU A 118 -13.64 3.47 -17.05
N ILE A 119 -14.37 4.46 -16.54
CA ILE A 119 -15.84 4.51 -16.61
C ILE A 119 -16.38 4.39 -18.05
N PRO A 120 -15.85 5.10 -19.06
CA PRO A 120 -16.37 5.00 -20.43
C PRO A 120 -16.28 3.57 -20.98
N GLN A 121 -15.16 2.88 -20.74
CA GLN A 121 -14.97 1.50 -21.19
C GLN A 121 -15.87 0.53 -20.42
N THR A 122 -15.95 0.67 -19.10
CA THR A 122 -16.77 -0.21 -18.26
C THR A 122 -18.27 -0.09 -18.55
N LEU A 123 -18.76 1.10 -18.93
CA LEU A 123 -20.14 1.29 -19.39
C LEU A 123 -20.42 0.57 -20.70
N ILE A 124 -19.50 0.66 -21.66
CA ILE A 124 -19.60 -0.08 -22.93
C ILE A 124 -19.62 -1.59 -22.67
N ASP A 125 -18.71 -2.07 -21.81
CA ASP A 125 -18.65 -3.49 -21.45
C ASP A 125 -19.93 -3.96 -20.77
N GLN A 126 -20.52 -3.15 -19.88
CA GLN A 126 -21.82 -3.46 -19.26
C GLN A 126 -22.95 -3.56 -20.28
N VAL A 127 -23.02 -2.61 -21.24
CA VAL A 127 -24.03 -2.64 -22.31
C VAL A 127 -23.84 -3.86 -23.22
N LEU A 128 -22.59 -4.25 -23.49
CA LEU A 128 -22.24 -5.43 -24.29
C LEU A 128 -22.28 -6.75 -23.50
N GLY A 129 -22.64 -6.73 -22.22
CA GLY A 129 -22.65 -7.90 -21.34
C GLY A 129 -21.28 -8.52 -21.08
N ARG A 130 -20.20 -7.78 -21.32
CA ARG A 130 -18.81 -8.21 -21.06
C ARG A 130 -18.50 -8.10 -19.56
N PRO A 131 -17.71 -9.02 -19.01
CA PRO A 131 -17.33 -8.96 -17.60
C PRO A 131 -16.45 -7.75 -17.34
N LYS A 132 -16.74 -7.02 -16.26
CA LYS A 132 -15.89 -5.92 -15.78
C LYS A 132 -14.50 -6.45 -15.42
N ARG A 133 -13.47 -5.72 -15.84
CA ARG A 133 -12.05 -6.03 -15.58
C ARG A 133 -11.34 -4.83 -14.97
N GLY A 134 -10.38 -5.10 -14.10
CA GLY A 134 -9.48 -4.09 -13.57
C GLY A 134 -8.33 -3.78 -14.52
N ALA A 135 -7.77 -2.58 -14.37
CA ALA A 135 -6.55 -2.17 -15.06
C ALA A 135 -5.31 -2.83 -14.43
N THR A 136 -4.28 -3.04 -15.26
CA THR A 136 -2.99 -3.55 -14.78
C THR A 136 -2.16 -2.40 -14.21
N VAL A 137 -1.58 -2.60 -13.03
CA VAL A 137 -0.62 -1.69 -12.41
C VAL A 137 0.78 -2.20 -12.71
N VAL A 138 1.60 -1.39 -13.35
CA VAL A 138 3.02 -1.66 -13.61
C VAL A 138 3.83 -0.90 -12.58
N THR A 139 4.63 -1.60 -11.78
CA THR A 139 5.48 -1.00 -10.74
C THR A 139 6.85 -0.63 -11.32
N THR A 140 7.64 0.10 -10.54
CA THR A 140 9.05 0.42 -10.87
C THR A 140 10.04 -0.64 -10.37
N ILE A 141 9.53 -1.69 -9.72
CA ILE A 141 10.35 -2.74 -9.11
C ILE A 141 11.05 -3.56 -10.18
N ASP A 142 12.36 -3.68 -10.05
CA ASP A 142 13.19 -4.54 -10.88
C ASP A 142 13.25 -5.94 -10.23
N PRO A 143 12.76 -7.01 -10.89
CA PRO A 143 12.76 -8.35 -10.32
C PRO A 143 14.14 -8.91 -9.99
N ALA A 144 15.20 -8.48 -10.69
CA ALA A 144 16.55 -8.92 -10.40
C ALA A 144 17.08 -8.23 -9.13
N ILE A 145 16.86 -6.91 -9.00
CA ILE A 145 17.25 -6.14 -7.81
C ILE A 145 16.46 -6.61 -6.57
N GLN A 146 15.15 -6.86 -6.70
CA GLN A 146 14.32 -7.39 -5.62
C GLN A 146 14.87 -8.72 -5.09
N ARG A 147 15.18 -9.68 -5.98
CA ARG A 147 15.73 -10.98 -5.57
C ARG A 147 17.10 -10.85 -4.94
N ALA A 148 17.98 -10.00 -5.49
CA ALA A 148 19.29 -9.74 -4.91
C ALA A 148 19.18 -9.13 -3.51
N ALA A 149 18.28 -8.16 -3.31
CA ALA A 149 18.02 -7.55 -2.02
C ALA A 149 17.48 -8.58 -1.00
N ALA A 150 16.52 -9.42 -1.40
CA ALA A 150 15.99 -10.47 -0.54
C ALA A 150 17.05 -11.51 -0.18
N GLN A 151 17.88 -11.92 -1.13
CA GLN A 151 18.98 -12.84 -0.87
C GLN A 151 20.04 -12.24 0.07
N ALA A 152 20.35 -10.95 -0.09
CA ALA A 152 21.30 -10.24 0.76
C ALA A 152 20.78 -10.05 2.18
N LEU A 153 19.48 -9.75 2.35
CA LEU A 153 18.85 -9.64 3.67
C LEU A 153 18.77 -11.01 4.36
N GLY A 154 18.45 -12.06 3.61
CA GLY A 154 18.34 -13.43 4.12
C GLY A 154 17.37 -13.50 5.30
N ASN A 155 17.84 -14.06 6.42
CA ASN A 155 17.04 -14.20 7.65
C ASN A 155 17.26 -13.06 8.65
N LEU A 156 18.00 -12.00 8.28
CA LEU A 156 18.29 -10.90 9.19
C LEU A 156 17.03 -10.05 9.40
N PRO A 157 16.70 -9.69 10.65
CA PRO A 157 15.58 -8.80 10.92
C PRO A 157 15.88 -7.39 10.38
N GLY A 158 15.06 -6.88 9.46
CA GLY A 158 15.24 -5.54 8.92
C GLY A 158 14.53 -5.31 7.59
N GLY A 159 14.90 -4.23 6.89
CA GLY A 159 14.37 -3.87 5.58
C GLY A 159 15.45 -3.36 4.64
N VAL A 160 15.24 -3.53 3.34
CA VAL A 160 16.10 -3.07 2.26
C VAL A 160 15.25 -2.30 1.26
N VAL A 161 15.67 -1.08 0.93
CA VAL A 161 15.07 -0.27 -0.14
C VAL A 161 16.17 0.12 -1.12
N ALA A 162 15.92 -0.08 -2.41
CA ALA A 162 16.79 0.38 -3.48
C ALA A 162 16.04 1.42 -4.34
N ILE A 163 16.65 2.58 -4.55
CA ILE A 163 16.06 3.70 -5.30
C ILE A 163 17.03 4.11 -6.41
N ASP A 164 16.51 4.38 -7.60
CA ASP A 164 17.24 5.09 -8.65
C ASP A 164 17.26 6.59 -8.31
N PRO A 165 18.42 7.18 -7.96
CA PRO A 165 18.50 8.57 -7.53
C PRO A 165 18.23 9.56 -8.67
N HIS A 166 18.31 9.14 -9.94
CA HIS A 166 18.06 10.02 -11.08
C HIS A 166 16.57 10.19 -11.38
N THR A 167 15.77 9.15 -11.15
CA THR A 167 14.33 9.16 -11.46
C THR A 167 13.44 9.20 -10.22
N GLY A 168 13.96 8.78 -9.06
CA GLY A 168 13.18 8.53 -7.85
C GLY A 168 12.46 7.19 -7.85
N ASP A 169 12.66 6.35 -8.89
CA ASP A 169 12.03 5.04 -8.98
C ASP A 169 12.52 4.13 -7.85
N VAL A 170 11.59 3.55 -7.11
CA VAL A 170 11.92 2.46 -6.20
C VAL A 170 12.09 1.17 -7.00
N LYS A 171 13.29 0.58 -6.93
CA LYS A 171 13.67 -0.63 -7.67
C LYS A 171 13.54 -1.91 -6.84
N ALA A 172 13.60 -1.82 -5.52
CA ALA A 172 13.31 -2.93 -4.62
C ALA A 172 12.83 -2.44 -3.25
N ILE A 173 11.93 -3.21 -2.64
CA ILE A 173 11.49 -3.07 -1.24
C ILE A 173 11.36 -4.47 -0.68
N VAL A 174 12.17 -4.82 0.32
CA VAL A 174 12.11 -6.12 0.99
C VAL A 174 12.17 -5.91 2.49
N ALA A 175 11.32 -6.61 3.25
CA ALA A 175 11.43 -6.71 4.70
C ALA A 175 11.56 -8.17 5.16
N ASN A 176 12.13 -8.34 6.34
CA ASN A 176 12.15 -9.62 7.04
C ASN A 176 11.91 -9.40 8.56
N PRO A 177 10.99 -10.15 9.19
CA PRO A 177 10.14 -11.18 8.59
C PRO A 177 9.07 -10.60 7.66
N SER A 178 8.51 -11.45 6.82
CA SER A 178 7.38 -11.15 5.95
C SER A 178 6.39 -12.31 5.99
N TYR A 179 5.31 -12.25 5.21
CA TYR A 179 4.21 -13.23 5.21
C TYR A 179 3.84 -13.63 3.78
N ASP A 180 3.10 -14.73 3.61
CA ASP A 180 2.51 -15.08 2.32
C ASP A 180 1.10 -14.47 2.19
N PRO A 181 0.87 -13.49 1.29
CA PRO A 181 -0.44 -12.87 1.14
C PRO A 181 -1.51 -13.83 0.63
N ASN A 182 -1.14 -14.98 0.04
CA ASN A 182 -2.10 -16.00 -0.40
C ASN A 182 -2.94 -16.56 0.77
N GLU A 183 -2.41 -16.57 1.99
CA GLU A 183 -3.15 -17.04 3.17
C GLU A 183 -4.34 -16.14 3.51
N LEU A 184 -4.17 -14.83 3.32
CA LEU A 184 -5.23 -13.82 3.52
C LEU A 184 -6.13 -13.68 2.29
N ALA A 185 -5.65 -14.08 1.11
CA ALA A 185 -6.41 -14.09 -0.14
C ALA A 185 -7.31 -15.32 -0.33
N SER A 186 -7.30 -16.27 0.61
CA SER A 186 -8.16 -17.45 0.57
C SER A 186 -9.64 -17.05 0.58
N GLN A 187 -10.46 -17.81 -0.15
CA GLN A 187 -11.92 -17.66 -0.09
C GLN A 187 -12.56 -18.46 1.06
N ASP A 188 -11.77 -19.21 1.84
CA ASP A 188 -12.25 -19.89 3.04
C ASP A 188 -12.15 -18.95 4.26
N PRO A 189 -13.29 -18.49 4.82
CA PRO A 189 -13.30 -17.59 5.96
C PRO A 189 -12.57 -18.12 7.20
N LYS A 190 -12.52 -19.44 7.40
CA LYS A 190 -11.83 -20.04 8.55
C LYS A 190 -10.32 -19.95 8.39
N GLN A 191 -9.81 -20.23 7.19
CA GLN A 191 -8.37 -20.12 6.89
C GLN A 191 -7.90 -18.68 7.02
N VAL A 192 -8.64 -17.73 6.47
CA VAL A 192 -8.29 -16.30 6.53
C VAL A 192 -8.24 -15.80 7.98
N ARG A 193 -9.21 -16.16 8.84
CA ARG A 193 -9.18 -15.78 10.27
C ARG A 193 -8.02 -16.43 11.00
N ALA A 194 -7.77 -17.72 10.79
CA ALA A 194 -6.65 -18.42 11.43
C ALA A 194 -5.29 -17.81 11.02
N ALA A 195 -5.12 -17.47 9.73
CA ALA A 195 -3.92 -16.80 9.24
C ALA A 195 -3.76 -15.42 9.87
N TRP A 196 -4.83 -14.63 9.93
CA TRP A 196 -4.83 -13.31 10.56
C TRP A 196 -4.47 -13.36 12.05
N ASP A 197 -5.12 -14.24 12.80
CA ASP A 197 -4.85 -14.39 14.23
C ASP A 197 -3.39 -14.79 14.48
N ARG A 198 -2.83 -15.68 13.64
CA ARG A 198 -1.41 -16.05 13.69
C ARG A 198 -0.49 -14.86 13.38
N LEU A 199 -0.73 -14.16 12.27
CA LEU A 199 0.13 -13.08 11.80
C LEU A 199 0.09 -11.83 12.71
N THR A 200 -1.04 -11.56 13.36
CA THR A 200 -1.19 -10.42 14.27
C THR A 200 -0.75 -10.71 15.70
N SER A 201 -0.76 -11.98 16.13
CA SER A 201 -0.22 -12.38 17.44
C SER A 201 1.28 -12.69 17.40
N ASP A 202 1.88 -12.75 16.22
CA ASP A 202 3.32 -12.99 16.04
C ASP A 202 4.14 -11.82 16.62
N PRO A 203 5.06 -12.08 17.59
CA PRO A 203 5.86 -11.04 18.20
C PRO A 203 6.82 -10.35 17.22
N ASP A 204 7.20 -11.01 16.12
CA ASP A 204 8.10 -10.44 15.12
C ASP A 204 7.38 -9.52 14.11
N LYS A 205 6.04 -9.44 14.19
CA LYS A 205 5.15 -8.56 13.41
C LYS A 205 5.36 -8.64 11.89
N PRO A 206 5.20 -9.82 11.27
CA PRO A 206 5.47 -10.02 9.85
C PRO A 206 4.55 -9.23 8.91
N LEU A 207 3.42 -8.70 9.38
CA LEU A 207 2.54 -7.84 8.58
C LEU A 207 3.07 -6.42 8.40
N LEU A 208 4.02 -5.98 9.23
CA LEU A 208 4.63 -4.67 9.12
C LEU A 208 5.90 -4.76 8.29
N SER A 209 5.99 -3.94 7.25
CA SER A 209 7.21 -3.83 6.48
C SER A 209 8.23 -2.99 7.24
N ARG A 210 9.27 -3.63 7.74
CA ARG A 210 10.41 -2.93 8.36
C ARG A 210 11.15 -1.98 7.41
N ALA A 211 10.85 -2.03 6.12
CA ALA A 211 11.41 -1.14 5.12
C ALA A 211 10.65 0.21 5.03
N ILE A 212 9.34 0.24 5.32
CA ILE A 212 8.50 1.44 5.07
C ILE A 212 7.54 1.80 6.22
N ASP A 213 7.21 0.87 7.12
CA ASP A 213 6.22 1.08 8.19
C ASP A 213 6.83 1.38 9.57
N GLU A 214 8.11 1.03 9.78
CA GLU A 214 8.80 1.23 11.06
C GLU A 214 9.85 2.33 11.01
N LEU A 215 10.06 2.99 12.16
CA LEU A 215 11.07 4.02 12.34
C LEU A 215 12.19 3.50 13.24
N TYR A 216 13.42 3.57 12.73
CA TYR A 216 14.63 3.19 13.46
C TYR A 216 15.53 4.42 13.67
N PRO A 217 16.24 4.52 14.80
CA PRO A 217 17.27 5.53 14.98
C PRO A 217 18.34 5.39 13.88
N PRO A 218 18.57 6.42 13.04
CA PRO A 218 19.50 6.33 11.91
C PRO A 218 20.98 6.23 12.32
N GLY A 219 21.30 6.58 13.57
CA GLY A 219 22.66 6.52 14.11
C GLY A 219 23.65 7.32 13.23
N SER A 220 24.80 6.71 12.94
CA SER A 220 25.85 7.37 12.13
C SER A 220 25.42 7.75 10.72
N THR A 221 24.38 7.16 10.13
CA THR A 221 23.90 7.57 8.79
C THR A 221 23.30 8.98 8.80
N PHE A 222 22.78 9.44 9.94
CA PHE A 222 22.26 10.80 10.09
C PHE A 222 23.35 11.88 10.09
N LYS A 223 24.62 11.50 10.30
CA LYS A 223 25.75 12.43 10.26
C LYS A 223 25.87 13.14 8.91
N LEU A 224 25.37 12.54 7.82
CA LEU A 224 25.28 13.20 6.51
C LEU A 224 24.38 14.45 6.57
N VAL A 225 23.24 14.36 7.27
CA VAL A 225 22.33 15.51 7.47
C VAL A 225 23.00 16.57 8.35
N THR A 226 23.65 16.16 9.44
CA THR A 226 24.41 17.08 10.30
C THR A 226 25.52 17.79 9.53
N ALA A 227 26.26 17.07 8.69
CA ALA A 227 27.32 17.64 7.85
C ALA A 227 26.75 18.62 6.81
N ALA A 228 25.66 18.27 6.13
CA ALA A 228 24.99 19.17 5.20
C ALA A 228 24.53 20.47 5.88
N ALA A 229 23.91 20.36 7.06
CA ALA A 229 23.52 21.53 7.84
C ALA A 229 24.72 22.40 8.27
N ALA A 230 25.84 21.78 8.66
CA ALA A 230 27.06 22.52 8.97
C ALA A 230 27.57 23.30 7.74
N LEU A 231 27.62 22.66 6.57
CA LEU A 231 28.03 23.31 5.32
C LEU A 231 27.12 24.48 4.95
N GLU A 232 25.79 24.33 5.08
CA GLU A 232 24.83 25.41 4.84
C GLU A 232 24.98 26.59 5.82
N ASN A 233 25.49 26.32 7.03
CA ASN A 233 25.75 27.35 8.05
C ASN A 233 27.17 27.95 7.96
N GLY A 234 27.86 27.76 6.83
CA GLY A 234 29.13 28.42 6.54
C GLY A 234 30.38 27.71 7.10
N PHE A 235 30.23 26.51 7.65
CA PHE A 235 31.39 25.65 7.89
C PHE A 235 31.88 25.06 6.57
N GLY A 236 33.18 24.84 6.46
CA GLY A 236 33.80 24.26 5.27
C GLY A 236 34.61 23.01 5.58
N PRO A 237 35.14 22.33 4.56
CA PRO A 237 35.99 21.15 4.74
C PRO A 237 37.19 21.39 5.67
N GLY A 238 37.74 22.60 5.69
CA GLY A 238 38.86 23.00 6.55
C GLY A 238 38.48 23.58 7.91
N SER A 239 37.19 23.66 8.26
CA SER A 239 36.76 24.04 9.61
C SER A 239 37.26 23.00 10.62
N THR A 240 37.67 23.45 11.80
CA THR A 240 38.22 22.55 12.83
C THR A 240 37.34 22.45 14.07
N TRP A 241 37.31 21.27 14.67
CA TRP A 241 36.60 20.98 15.92
C TRP A 241 37.51 20.25 16.91
N PRO A 242 37.28 20.40 18.23
CA PRO A 242 37.94 19.57 19.23
C PRO A 242 37.69 18.08 18.99
N ASN A 243 38.69 17.24 19.26
CA ASN A 243 38.62 15.78 19.14
C ASN A 243 38.71 15.07 20.50
N PRO A 244 37.77 15.33 21.43
CA PRO A 244 37.76 14.59 22.68
C PRO A 244 37.31 13.15 22.42
N PRO A 245 37.83 12.16 23.16
CA PRO A 245 37.34 10.78 23.08
C PRO A 245 35.96 10.64 23.73
N VAL A 246 35.65 11.53 24.68
CA VAL A 246 34.38 11.64 25.40
C VAL A 246 33.96 13.11 25.42
N LEU A 247 32.74 13.39 24.95
CA LEU A 247 32.10 14.70 24.94
C LEU A 247 31.05 14.79 26.05
N ASP A 248 31.24 15.74 26.96
CA ASP A 248 30.22 16.08 27.95
C ASP A 248 29.06 16.83 27.28
N LEU A 249 27.82 16.39 27.52
CA LEU A 249 26.65 17.03 26.95
C LEU A 249 26.22 18.23 27.80
N PRO A 250 26.06 19.42 27.18
CA PRO A 250 25.72 20.63 27.92
C PRO A 250 24.39 20.47 28.66
N GLN A 251 24.30 21.05 29.85
CA GLN A 251 23.10 21.03 30.70
C GLN A 251 22.68 19.64 31.20
N THR A 252 23.56 18.63 31.10
CA THR A 252 23.32 17.29 31.63
C THR A 252 24.57 16.72 32.30
N THR A 253 24.43 15.59 32.98
CA THR A 253 25.57 14.77 33.44
C THR A 253 25.88 13.62 32.50
N ALA A 254 25.22 13.56 31.34
CA ALA A 254 25.42 12.51 30.35
C ALA A 254 26.61 12.85 29.44
N THR A 255 27.25 11.81 28.92
CA THR A 255 28.37 11.92 28.00
C THR A 255 28.09 11.15 26.70
N LEU A 256 28.75 11.54 25.62
CA LEU A 256 28.84 10.79 24.38
C LEU A 256 30.29 10.43 24.11
N GLU A 257 30.54 9.22 23.63
CA GLU A 257 31.89 8.75 23.35
C GLU A 257 32.06 8.35 21.89
N ASN A 258 33.31 8.39 21.42
CA ASN A 258 33.66 7.79 20.14
C ASN A 258 33.50 6.27 20.20
N PHE A 259 33.21 5.66 19.05
CA PHE A 259 33.14 4.21 18.94
C PHE A 259 34.46 3.57 19.41
N GLY A 260 34.38 2.61 20.34
CA GLY A 260 35.54 1.94 20.92
C GLY A 260 36.31 2.77 21.97
N GLY A 261 35.84 3.97 22.32
CA GLY A 261 36.51 4.86 23.27
C GLY A 261 37.82 5.47 22.74
N GLU A 262 38.04 5.42 21.43
CA GLU A 262 39.27 5.87 20.80
C GLU A 262 39.24 7.35 20.41
N HIS A 263 40.42 7.93 20.20
CA HIS A 263 40.51 9.21 19.52
C HIS A 263 40.41 9.00 18.00
N CYS A 264 39.67 9.88 17.32
CA CYS A 264 39.71 9.90 15.86
C CYS A 264 41.10 10.29 15.35
N LEU A 265 41.51 9.72 14.21
CA LEU A 265 42.77 10.01 13.51
C LEU A 265 44.03 10.00 14.41
N GLY A 266 44.13 9.04 15.31
CA GLY A 266 45.36 8.81 16.09
C GLY A 266 45.66 9.86 17.17
N GLY A 267 44.66 10.62 17.63
CA GLY A 267 44.80 11.50 18.80
C GLY A 267 45.16 12.96 18.50
N ALA A 268 44.99 13.43 17.26
CA ALA A 268 45.08 14.85 16.96
C ALA A 268 44.13 15.65 17.87
N SER A 269 44.57 16.79 18.42
CA SER A 269 43.76 17.61 19.34
C SER A 269 42.54 18.25 18.65
N GLN A 270 42.59 18.39 17.33
CA GLN A 270 41.52 18.90 16.49
C GLN A 270 41.32 18.03 15.24
N LEU A 271 40.11 18.06 14.70
CA LEU A 271 39.72 17.41 13.44
C LEU A 271 39.13 18.41 12.46
N THR A 272 39.27 18.11 11.18
CA THR A 272 38.53 18.75 10.09
C THR A 272 37.30 17.95 9.70
N LEU A 273 36.41 18.56 8.91
CA LEU A 273 35.30 17.83 8.28
C LEU A 273 35.79 16.95 7.11
N ALA A 274 36.88 17.38 6.45
CA ALA A 274 37.59 16.63 5.41
C ALA A 274 38.46 15.50 5.99
#